data_AF-A0A970NSR8-F1
#
_entry.id   AF-A0A970NSR8-F1
#
_cell.length_a   1.000
_cell.length_b   1.000
_cell.length_c   1.000
_cell.angle_alpha   90.00
_cell.angle_beta   90.00
_cell.angle_gamma   90.00
#
_symmetry.space_group_name_H-M   'P 1'
#
loop_
_entity.id
_entity.type
_entity.pdbx_description
1 polymer ?
#
loop_
_entity_poly.entity_id
_entity_poly.type
_entity_poly.pdbx_seq_one_letter_code
_entity_poly.pdbx_strand_id
1 'polypeptide(L)'
;MRKKKCVCLALALVLVMAIAAPSALASQQTPSPYPNTDVVITKVKMPDLTGFPIDHDGNQITDAEWNAIFGDNSGRISNITFTYWSVSEADYNTMVAAPGSYQTVEEVKALIGESEEGVVTAATNANGEVTIPAMAPGYYWFIENTPTTITESAAVPFGVALPVGDNDPVTGLNGFKRTLYVYPKTLKPAHRKSKKMSPR
;
A
#
# COMPACT_ATOMS: atom_id res chain seq x y z
N MET A 1 81.05 48.29 -3.25
CA MET A 1 81.71 47.89 -4.52
C MET A 1 81.34 46.46 -4.88
N ARG A 2 80.88 46.26 -6.12
CA ARG A 2 80.56 44.96 -6.76
C ARG A 2 81.81 44.08 -6.87
N LYS A 3 81.68 42.75 -6.71
CA LYS A 3 82.18 41.77 -7.71
C LYS A 3 81.28 40.52 -7.73
N LYS A 4 80.74 40.27 -8.93
CA LYS A 4 79.92 39.15 -9.37
C LYS A 4 80.83 37.95 -9.72
N LYS A 5 80.34 36.71 -9.66
CA LYS A 5 80.04 35.77 -10.79
C LYS A 5 80.26 34.33 -10.22
N CYS A 6 79.64 33.22 -10.59
CA CYS A 6 78.64 32.84 -11.60
C CYS A 6 78.36 31.31 -11.44
N VAL A 7 77.10 30.88 -11.68
CA VAL A 7 76.70 29.64 -12.41
C VAL A 7 76.83 28.31 -11.61
N CYS A 8 75.94 27.30 -11.61
CA CYS A 8 74.95 26.70 -12.55
C CYS A 8 73.80 26.07 -11.71
N LEU A 9 72.52 26.22 -12.05
CA LEU A 9 71.71 25.36 -12.94
C LEU A 9 71.31 23.99 -12.34
N ALA A 10 70.07 23.87 -11.85
CA ALA A 10 69.28 22.64 -11.90
C ALA A 10 67.79 22.99 -11.91
N LEU A 11 67.16 22.72 -13.05
CA LEU A 11 65.75 22.87 -13.37
C LEU A 11 65.01 21.62 -12.87
N ALA A 12 63.96 21.76 -12.06
CA ALA A 12 63.00 20.69 -11.82
C ALA A 12 61.58 21.27 -11.81
N LEU A 13 60.91 21.09 -12.95
CA LEU A 13 59.50 21.37 -13.20
C LEU A 13 58.67 20.28 -12.50
N VAL A 14 57.92 20.63 -11.46
CA VAL A 14 56.93 19.72 -10.86
C VAL A 14 55.60 19.92 -11.56
N LEU A 15 55.28 18.99 -12.46
CA LEU A 15 53.93 18.76 -12.97
C LEU A 15 53.40 17.50 -12.26
N VAL A 16 52.48 17.67 -11.31
CA VAL A 16 51.64 16.55 -10.84
C VAL A 16 50.20 16.98 -10.90
N MET A 17 49.45 16.17 -11.65
CA MET A 17 48.09 16.35 -12.13
C MET A 17 47.09 16.53 -10.99
N ALA A 18 46.22 17.53 -11.12
CA ALA A 18 44.95 17.55 -10.43
C ALA A 18 44.06 16.44 -11.01
N ILE A 19 43.90 15.34 -10.26
CA ILE A 19 42.87 14.35 -10.55
C ILE A 19 41.54 14.99 -10.13
N ALA A 20 40.82 15.56 -11.09
CA ALA A 20 39.41 15.87 -10.91
C ALA A 20 38.65 14.55 -10.77
N ALA A 21 38.25 14.21 -9.56
CA ALA A 21 37.28 13.14 -9.34
C ALA A 21 35.98 13.53 -10.06
N PRO A 22 35.40 12.67 -10.91
CA PRO A 22 34.07 12.92 -11.45
C PRO A 22 33.08 12.89 -10.29
N SER A 23 32.49 14.05 -10.00
CA SER A 23 31.35 14.17 -9.12
C SER A 23 30.24 13.27 -9.64
N ALA A 24 29.94 12.19 -8.93
CA ALA A 24 28.70 11.46 -9.11
C ALA A 24 27.57 12.44 -8.77
N LEU A 25 26.87 12.92 -9.81
CA LEU A 25 25.55 13.50 -9.66
C LEU A 25 24.63 12.37 -9.20
N ALA A 26 24.56 12.17 -7.88
CA ALA A 26 23.40 11.56 -7.29
C ALA A 26 22.22 12.44 -7.71
N SER A 27 21.30 11.89 -8.52
CA SER A 27 20.01 12.52 -8.75
C SER A 27 19.37 12.72 -7.39
N GLN A 28 19.39 13.94 -6.87
CA GLN A 28 18.61 14.29 -5.68
C GLN A 28 17.15 14.16 -6.10
N GLN A 29 16.57 13.02 -5.80
CA GLN A 29 15.14 12.81 -5.89
C GLN A 29 14.52 13.85 -4.96
N THR A 30 13.92 14.89 -5.54
CA THR A 30 13.21 15.91 -4.78
C THR A 30 12.20 15.20 -3.89
N PRO A 31 12.18 15.46 -2.57
CA PRO A 31 11.19 14.85 -1.69
C PRO A 31 9.80 15.14 -2.27
N SER A 32 8.95 14.11 -2.35
CA SER A 32 7.55 14.33 -2.70
C SER A 32 6.97 15.39 -1.74
N PRO A 33 6.25 16.41 -2.24
CA PRO A 33 5.59 17.38 -1.36
C PRO A 33 4.44 16.73 -0.57
N TYR A 34 4.04 15.51 -0.95
CA TYR A 34 2.99 14.75 -0.30
C TYR A 34 3.54 13.85 0.79
N PRO A 35 2.87 13.77 1.94
CA PRO A 35 3.30 12.93 3.04
C PRO A 35 3.13 11.45 2.73
N ASN A 36 3.91 10.61 3.41
CA ASN A 36 3.61 9.19 3.46
C ASN A 36 2.37 8.94 4.33
N THR A 37 1.62 7.89 4.00
CA THR A 37 0.37 7.54 4.67
C THR A 37 0.48 6.14 5.27
N ASP A 38 0.06 5.97 6.52
CA ASP A 38 -0.18 4.65 7.10
C ASP A 38 -1.52 4.12 6.60
N VAL A 39 -1.53 2.94 6.00
CA VAL A 39 -2.79 2.30 5.58
C VAL A 39 -3.16 1.22 6.59
N VAL A 40 -4.32 1.38 7.22
CA VAL A 40 -4.88 0.43 8.19
C VAL A 40 -6.03 -0.32 7.53
N ILE A 41 -5.83 -1.61 7.31
CA ILE A 41 -6.85 -2.50 6.75
C ILE A 41 -7.54 -3.23 7.89
N THR A 42 -8.86 -3.07 8.01
CA THR A 42 -9.70 -3.82 8.95
C THR A 42 -10.58 -4.81 8.20
N LYS A 43 -10.30 -6.11 8.32
CA LYS A 43 -11.09 -7.14 7.66
C LYS A 43 -12.43 -7.34 8.37
N VAL A 44 -13.52 -7.18 7.62
CA VAL A 44 -14.89 -7.29 8.14
C VAL A 44 -15.57 -8.56 7.60
N LYS A 45 -16.25 -9.31 8.49
CA LYS A 45 -17.29 -10.28 8.14
C LYS A 45 -18.65 -9.64 8.32
N MET A 46 -19.54 -9.85 7.37
CA MET A 46 -20.90 -9.33 7.39
C MET A 46 -21.92 -10.45 7.14
N PRO A 47 -23.12 -10.35 7.74
CA PRO A 47 -24.20 -11.31 7.46
C PRO A 47 -24.82 -11.11 6.08
N ASP A 48 -24.75 -9.89 5.54
CA ASP A 48 -25.32 -9.47 4.27
C ASP A 48 -24.41 -8.38 3.65
N LEU A 49 -24.29 -8.38 2.33
CA LEU A 49 -23.52 -7.39 1.57
C LEU A 49 -24.43 -6.48 0.73
N THR A 50 -25.76 -6.62 0.84
CA THR A 50 -26.71 -5.75 0.15
C THR A 50 -26.41 -4.29 0.45
N GLY A 51 -26.24 -3.49 -0.59
CA GLY A 51 -25.87 -2.07 -0.48
C GLY A 51 -24.37 -1.79 -0.45
N PHE A 52 -23.51 -2.80 -0.52
CA PHE A 52 -22.06 -2.63 -0.67
C PHE A 52 -21.60 -2.88 -2.12
N PRO A 53 -20.48 -2.27 -2.55
CA PRO A 53 -19.62 -1.35 -1.80
C PRO A 53 -20.29 0.02 -1.56
N ILE A 54 -19.95 0.65 -0.42
CA ILE A 54 -20.29 2.05 -0.13
C ILE A 54 -19.01 2.87 -0.13
N ASP A 55 -19.10 4.12 -0.58
CA ASP A 55 -18.02 5.08 -0.43
C ASP A 55 -17.78 5.36 1.05
N HIS A 56 -16.51 5.48 1.41
CA HIS A 56 -16.06 5.73 2.77
C HIS A 56 -14.98 6.81 2.73
N ASP A 57 -15.02 7.72 3.70
CA ASP A 57 -14.17 8.92 3.72
C ASP A 57 -12.71 8.63 4.13
N GLY A 58 -12.40 7.39 4.49
CA GLY A 58 -11.08 6.94 4.90
C GLY A 58 -10.73 7.19 6.37
N ASN A 59 -11.67 7.71 7.17
CA ASN A 59 -11.49 7.90 8.62
C ASN A 59 -11.72 6.60 9.39
N GLN A 60 -11.28 6.54 10.64
CA GLN A 60 -11.57 5.34 11.44
C GLN A 60 -13.07 5.26 11.75
N ILE A 61 -13.70 4.15 11.40
CA ILE A 61 -15.03 3.78 11.91
C ILE A 61 -14.87 3.39 13.37
N THR A 62 -15.55 4.12 14.25
CA THR A 62 -15.55 3.85 15.68
C THR A 62 -16.44 2.64 16.01
N ASP A 63 -16.21 2.02 17.17
CA ASP A 63 -17.06 0.91 17.63
C ASP A 63 -18.53 1.34 17.85
N ALA A 64 -18.78 2.64 18.08
CA ALA A 64 -20.14 3.18 18.20
C ALA A 64 -20.86 3.25 16.85
N GLU A 65 -20.13 3.48 15.75
CA GLU A 65 -20.67 3.57 14.39
C GLU A 65 -20.73 2.20 13.69
N TRP A 66 -19.98 1.23 14.21
CA TRP A 66 -19.77 -0.08 13.59
C TRP A 66 -21.07 -0.76 13.13
N ASN A 67 -22.05 -0.92 14.01
CA ASN A 67 -23.30 -1.60 13.67
C ASN A 67 -24.17 -0.79 12.71
N ALA A 68 -24.10 0.54 12.75
CA ALA A 68 -24.84 1.40 11.82
C ALA A 68 -24.30 1.26 10.39
N ILE A 69 -23.00 1.02 10.25
CA ILE A 69 -22.34 0.87 8.94
C ILE A 69 -22.38 -0.59 8.46
N PHE A 70 -21.94 -1.53 9.28
CA PHE A 70 -21.75 -2.93 8.88
C PHE A 70 -22.90 -3.87 9.26
N GLY A 71 -23.94 -3.34 9.93
CA GLY A 71 -25.09 -4.11 10.38
C GLY A 71 -24.82 -4.98 11.61
N ASP A 72 -25.90 -5.43 12.25
CA ASP A 72 -25.85 -6.31 13.41
C ASP A 72 -25.19 -7.66 13.08
N ASN A 73 -24.44 -8.22 14.04
CA ASN A 73 -23.69 -9.48 13.88
C ASN A 73 -22.53 -9.44 12.86
N SER A 74 -22.18 -8.26 12.35
CA SER A 74 -20.89 -8.06 11.71
C SER A 74 -19.75 -8.25 12.72
N GLY A 75 -18.54 -8.47 12.22
CA GLY A 75 -17.39 -8.58 13.11
C GLY A 75 -16.07 -8.47 12.37
N ARG A 76 -15.00 -8.40 13.16
CA ARG A 76 -13.62 -8.33 12.69
C ARG A 76 -13.07 -9.75 12.45
N ILE A 77 -12.19 -9.93 11.46
CA ILE A 77 -11.58 -11.22 11.10
C ILE A 77 -10.06 -11.14 11.25
N SER A 78 -9.49 -11.97 12.13
CA SER A 78 -8.04 -12.13 12.31
C SER A 78 -7.45 -13.17 11.35
N ASN A 79 -6.11 -13.19 11.27
CA ASN A 79 -5.32 -14.16 10.51
C ASN A 79 -5.53 -14.13 8.98
N ILE A 80 -5.87 -12.96 8.42
CA ILE A 80 -5.96 -12.73 6.98
C ILE A 80 -4.74 -11.93 6.51
N THR A 81 -4.13 -12.31 5.39
CA THR A 81 -3.07 -11.52 4.76
C THR A 81 -3.56 -10.96 3.43
N PHE A 82 -2.92 -9.89 2.98
CA PHE A 82 -3.15 -9.30 1.67
C PHE A 82 -1.83 -9.29 0.90
N THR A 83 -1.92 -9.32 -0.41
CA THR A 83 -0.79 -9.02 -1.30
C THR A 83 -1.08 -7.72 -2.02
N TYR A 84 -0.10 -6.83 -2.08
CA TYR A 84 -0.25 -5.55 -2.75
C TYR A 84 0.92 -5.17 -3.64
N TRP A 85 0.64 -4.32 -4.62
CA TRP A 85 1.62 -3.77 -5.55
C TRP A 85 1.51 -2.25 -5.61
N SER A 86 2.64 -1.58 -5.82
CA SER A 86 2.64 -0.24 -6.39
C SER A 86 2.48 -0.38 -7.90
N VAL A 87 1.46 0.25 -8.48
CA VAL A 87 1.13 0.14 -9.91
C VAL A 87 1.17 1.50 -10.59
N SER A 88 1.24 1.51 -11.92
CA SER A 88 1.08 2.75 -12.67
C SER A 88 -0.35 3.28 -12.56
N GLU A 89 -0.56 4.58 -12.78
CA GLU A 89 -1.91 5.16 -12.82
C GLU A 89 -2.79 4.52 -13.90
N ALA A 90 -2.20 4.19 -15.05
CA ALA A 90 -2.91 3.54 -16.16
C ALA A 90 -3.39 2.14 -15.78
N ASP A 91 -2.53 1.35 -15.12
CA ASP A 91 -2.88 0.01 -14.65
C ASP A 91 -3.91 0.10 -13.52
N TYR A 92 -3.73 1.04 -12.58
CA TYR A 92 -4.70 1.30 -11.52
C TYR A 92 -6.10 1.58 -12.09
N ASN A 93 -6.22 2.49 -13.06
CA ASN A 93 -7.48 2.83 -13.69
C ASN A 93 -8.09 1.61 -14.43
N THR A 94 -7.25 0.79 -15.04
CA THR A 94 -7.66 -0.47 -15.68
C THR A 94 -8.20 -1.46 -14.65
N MET A 95 -7.53 -1.60 -13.51
CA MET A 95 -7.93 -2.49 -12.43
C MET A 95 -9.22 -2.03 -11.73
N VAL A 96 -9.36 -0.73 -11.46
CA VAL A 96 -10.58 -0.13 -10.89
C VAL A 96 -11.79 -0.28 -11.80
N ALA A 97 -11.60 -0.22 -13.13
CA ALA A 97 -12.68 -0.40 -14.09
C ALA A 97 -13.20 -1.85 -14.15
N ALA A 98 -12.37 -2.83 -13.80
CA ALA A 98 -12.72 -4.25 -13.87
C ALA A 98 -12.10 -5.06 -12.71
N PRO A 99 -12.44 -4.75 -11.45
CA PRO A 99 -11.75 -5.30 -10.28
C PRO A 99 -11.79 -6.83 -10.24
N GLY A 100 -12.91 -7.44 -10.66
CA GLY A 100 -13.05 -8.89 -10.71
C GLY A 100 -12.09 -9.62 -11.65
N SER A 101 -11.34 -8.91 -12.50
CA SER A 101 -10.35 -9.51 -13.41
C SER A 101 -8.93 -9.54 -12.82
N TYR A 102 -8.74 -9.00 -11.61
CA TYR A 102 -7.43 -8.83 -10.97
C TYR A 102 -7.45 -9.27 -9.50
N GLN A 103 -8.00 -10.47 -9.25
CA GLN A 103 -8.22 -11.06 -7.94
C GLN A 103 -7.06 -11.92 -7.45
N THR A 104 -6.23 -12.37 -8.37
CA THR A 104 -5.12 -13.30 -8.12
C THR A 104 -3.77 -12.66 -8.44
N VAL A 105 -2.69 -13.23 -7.89
CA VAL A 105 -1.32 -12.79 -8.17
C VAL A 105 -1.04 -12.90 -9.68
N GLU A 106 -1.47 -13.99 -10.30
CA GLU A 106 -1.27 -14.28 -11.71
C GLU A 106 -1.99 -13.24 -12.61
N GLU A 107 -3.23 -12.88 -12.29
CA GLU A 107 -3.98 -11.87 -13.03
C GLU A 107 -3.35 -10.47 -12.91
N VAL A 108 -2.86 -10.11 -11.71
CA VAL A 108 -2.19 -8.82 -11.50
C VAL A 108 -0.88 -8.79 -12.28
N LYS A 109 -0.04 -9.83 -12.16
CA LYS A 109 1.24 -9.95 -12.87
C LYS A 109 1.08 -9.96 -14.39
N ALA A 110 0.00 -10.55 -14.90
CA ALA A 110 -0.30 -10.52 -16.33
C ALA A 110 -0.51 -9.08 -16.86
N LEU A 111 -0.97 -8.14 -16.01
CA LEU A 111 -1.13 -6.74 -16.38
C LEU A 111 0.15 -5.93 -16.17
N ILE A 112 0.75 -6.00 -14.97
CA ILE A 112 1.85 -5.10 -14.58
C ILE A 112 3.25 -5.63 -14.93
N GLY A 113 3.35 -6.90 -15.32
CA GLY A 113 4.59 -7.59 -15.66
C GLY A 113 4.94 -8.72 -14.70
N GLU A 114 5.36 -9.87 -15.26
CA GLU A 114 5.67 -11.10 -14.52
C GLU A 114 6.87 -11.02 -13.56
N SER A 115 7.68 -9.96 -13.65
CA SER A 115 8.80 -9.70 -12.73
C SER A 115 8.38 -8.94 -11.46
N GLU A 116 7.18 -8.35 -11.45
CA GLU A 116 6.70 -7.53 -10.33
C GLU A 116 6.10 -8.43 -9.25
N GLU A 117 6.90 -8.71 -8.23
CA GLU A 117 6.44 -9.45 -7.05
C GLU A 117 5.65 -8.55 -6.10
N GLY A 118 4.54 -9.09 -5.59
CA GLY A 118 3.70 -8.39 -4.64
C GLY A 118 4.30 -8.43 -3.23
N VAL A 119 3.96 -7.43 -2.42
CA VAL A 119 4.31 -7.42 -1.00
C VAL A 119 3.19 -8.05 -0.20
N VAL A 120 3.51 -9.11 0.53
CA VAL A 120 2.57 -9.77 1.44
C VAL A 120 2.57 -9.04 2.79
N THR A 121 1.39 -8.64 3.26
CA THR A 121 1.23 -8.00 4.57
C THR A 121 1.44 -9.00 5.70
N ALA A 122 1.66 -8.48 6.92
CA ALA A 122 1.41 -9.27 8.12
C ALA A 122 -0.06 -9.74 8.17
N ALA A 123 -0.34 -10.78 8.94
CA ALA A 123 -1.70 -11.25 9.13
C ALA A 123 -2.48 -10.26 10.03
N THR A 124 -3.78 -10.09 9.75
CA THR A 124 -4.65 -9.27 10.58
C THR A 124 -4.66 -9.77 12.04
N ASN A 125 -4.54 -8.84 12.97
CA ASN A 125 -4.48 -9.12 14.41
C ASN A 125 -5.87 -9.51 14.98
N ALA A 126 -5.98 -9.65 16.31
CA ALA A 126 -7.24 -10.00 16.98
C ALA A 126 -8.39 -8.98 16.76
N ASN A 127 -8.06 -7.73 16.43
CA ASN A 127 -9.03 -6.69 16.06
C ASN A 127 -9.33 -6.69 14.55
N GLY A 128 -8.85 -7.69 13.82
CA GLY A 128 -8.96 -7.81 12.37
C GLY A 128 -8.16 -6.78 11.60
N GLU A 129 -7.16 -6.17 12.23
CA GLU A 129 -6.40 -5.06 11.67
C GLU A 129 -5.00 -5.48 11.22
N VAL A 130 -4.54 -4.94 10.10
CA VAL A 130 -3.14 -4.88 9.70
C VAL A 130 -2.78 -3.46 9.27
N THR A 131 -1.61 -2.99 9.69
CA THR A 131 -1.09 -1.67 9.30
C THR A 131 0.08 -1.83 8.34
N ILE A 132 0.04 -1.09 7.24
CA ILE A 132 1.15 -0.93 6.31
C ILE A 132 1.72 0.48 6.55
N PRO A 133 2.88 0.59 7.21
CA PRO A 133 3.38 1.87 7.65
C PRO A 133 4.00 2.65 6.49
N ALA A 134 3.84 3.98 6.54
CA ALA A 134 4.57 4.95 5.74
C ALA A 134 4.59 4.65 4.23
N MET A 135 3.45 4.26 3.66
CA MET A 135 3.30 4.09 2.22
C MET A 135 3.53 5.42 1.50
N ALA A 136 4.37 5.41 0.47
CA ALA A 136 4.62 6.59 -0.34
C ALA A 136 3.38 6.99 -1.17
N PRO A 137 3.27 8.26 -1.59
CA PRO A 137 2.29 8.67 -2.60
C PRO A 137 2.37 7.79 -3.85
N GLY A 138 1.22 7.40 -4.39
CA GLY A 138 1.16 6.48 -5.53
C GLY A 138 -0.16 5.71 -5.61
N TYR A 139 -0.25 4.81 -6.59
CA TYR A 139 -1.40 3.95 -6.81
C TYR A 139 -1.07 2.52 -6.40
N TYR A 140 -1.98 1.92 -5.65
CA TYR A 140 -1.78 0.59 -5.08
C TYR A 140 -2.96 -0.31 -5.38
N TRP A 141 -2.67 -1.58 -5.64
CA TRP A 141 -3.68 -2.62 -5.82
C TRP A 141 -3.51 -3.70 -4.77
N PHE A 142 -4.62 -4.11 -4.15
CA PHE A 142 -4.65 -5.09 -3.07
C PHE A 142 -5.52 -6.28 -3.45
N ILE A 143 -4.99 -7.48 -3.24
CA ILE A 143 -5.74 -8.73 -3.26
C ILE A 143 -5.69 -9.37 -1.86
N GLU A 144 -6.75 -10.07 -1.48
CA GLU A 144 -6.75 -10.88 -0.27
C GLU A 144 -6.13 -12.24 -0.56
N ASN A 145 -5.21 -12.68 0.28
CA ASN A 145 -4.71 -14.05 0.21
C ASN A 145 -5.74 -14.94 0.91
N THR A 146 -6.70 -15.45 0.14
CA THR A 146 -7.84 -16.22 0.67
C THR A 146 -7.39 -17.39 1.55
N PRO A 147 -7.90 -17.53 2.79
CA PRO A 147 -8.02 -18.84 3.41
C PRO A 147 -9.13 -19.62 2.67
N THR A 148 -8.89 -20.91 2.41
CA THR A 148 -9.75 -21.83 1.62
C THR A 148 -11.19 -22.04 2.13
N THR A 149 -11.65 -21.28 3.12
CA THR A 149 -12.95 -21.42 3.80
C THR A 149 -13.89 -20.22 3.66
N ILE A 150 -13.53 -19.20 2.88
CA ILE A 150 -14.39 -18.04 2.59
C ILE A 150 -15.17 -18.29 1.30
N THR A 151 -16.51 -18.22 1.35
CA THR A 151 -17.36 -18.56 0.21
C THR A 151 -17.64 -17.38 -0.73
N GLU A 152 -17.68 -16.13 -0.23
CA GLU A 152 -17.95 -14.93 -1.03
C GLU A 152 -17.32 -13.67 -0.37
N SER A 153 -16.56 -12.87 -1.13
CA SER A 153 -15.95 -11.61 -0.68
C SER A 153 -16.50 -10.41 -1.45
N ALA A 154 -16.57 -9.23 -0.82
CA ALA A 154 -16.86 -7.95 -1.48
C ALA A 154 -15.88 -6.87 -1.07
N ALA A 155 -15.57 -5.97 -2.01
CA ALA A 155 -14.48 -5.01 -1.87
C ALA A 155 -13.09 -5.68 -1.72
N VAL A 156 -12.95 -6.87 -2.32
CA VAL A 156 -11.67 -7.46 -2.69
C VAL A 156 -11.82 -7.94 -4.13
N PRO A 157 -10.89 -7.61 -5.03
CA PRO A 157 -9.70 -6.80 -4.80
C PRO A 157 -10.07 -5.31 -4.67
N PHE A 158 -9.13 -4.45 -4.26
CA PHE A 158 -9.39 -3.01 -4.13
C PHE A 158 -8.16 -2.16 -4.46
N GLY A 159 -8.43 -0.95 -4.95
CA GLY A 159 -7.42 0.06 -5.23
C GLY A 159 -7.31 1.10 -4.12
N VAL A 160 -6.10 1.60 -3.88
CA VAL A 160 -5.82 2.76 -3.02
C VAL A 160 -4.97 3.76 -3.81
N ALA A 161 -5.46 4.99 -3.96
CA ALA A 161 -4.69 6.12 -4.48
C ALA A 161 -4.26 7.03 -3.32
N LEU A 162 -2.96 7.25 -3.17
CA LEU A 162 -2.37 8.08 -2.12
C LEU A 162 -1.70 9.34 -2.71
N PRO A 163 -1.77 10.48 -2.00
CA PRO A 163 -2.45 10.67 -0.72
C PRO A 163 -3.96 10.84 -0.87
N VAL A 164 -4.71 10.56 0.20
CA VAL A 164 -6.14 10.89 0.29
C VAL A 164 -6.29 12.25 0.96
N GLY A 165 -7.09 13.14 0.35
CA GLY A 165 -7.40 14.45 0.91
C GLY A 165 -8.06 14.33 2.27
N ASP A 166 -7.70 15.22 3.19
CA ASP A 166 -8.34 15.33 4.49
C ASP A 166 -9.24 16.56 4.51
N ASN A 167 -10.52 16.35 4.82
CA ASN A 167 -11.49 17.45 4.91
C ASN A 167 -11.35 18.23 6.22
N ASP A 168 -10.52 17.76 7.16
CA ASP A 168 -10.18 18.45 8.40
C ASP A 168 -8.90 19.31 8.22
N PRO A 169 -9.01 20.65 8.22
CA PRO A 169 -7.88 21.55 8.03
C PRO A 169 -6.90 21.60 9.22
N VAL A 170 -7.20 20.92 10.34
CA VAL A 170 -6.44 21.00 11.60
C VAL A 170 -5.59 19.75 11.87
N THR A 171 -5.98 18.57 11.36
CA THR A 171 -5.31 17.29 11.65
C THR A 171 -4.49 16.70 10.49
N GLY A 172 -4.68 17.21 9.27
CA GLY A 172 -3.96 16.75 8.08
C GLY A 172 -2.55 17.33 7.93
N LEU A 173 -1.67 16.59 7.25
CA LEU A 173 -0.36 17.08 6.81
C LEU A 173 -0.57 17.99 5.57
N ASN A 174 -1.00 19.23 5.79
CA ASN A 174 -1.38 20.18 4.73
C ASN A 174 -2.59 19.73 3.90
N GLY A 175 -3.66 19.23 4.55
CA GLY A 175 -4.89 18.80 3.87
C GLY A 175 -4.85 17.37 3.33
N PHE A 176 -3.92 16.54 3.82
CA PHE A 176 -3.82 15.11 3.48
C PHE A 176 -3.84 14.23 4.72
N LYS A 177 -4.43 13.04 4.59
CA LYS A 177 -4.52 12.06 5.65
C LYS A 177 -3.17 11.42 5.94
N ARG A 178 -2.81 11.40 7.23
CA ARG A 178 -1.65 10.63 7.71
C ARG A 178 -1.95 9.15 7.86
N THR A 179 -3.21 8.81 8.15
CA THR A 179 -3.67 7.44 8.26
C THR A 179 -4.94 7.26 7.43
N LEU A 180 -4.97 6.22 6.60
CA LEU A 180 -6.12 5.83 5.80
C LEU A 180 -6.68 4.51 6.33
N TYR A 181 -7.95 4.48 6.69
CA TYR A 181 -8.64 3.27 7.14
C TYR A 181 -9.47 2.66 6.00
N VAL A 182 -9.22 1.38 5.73
CA VAL A 182 -9.86 0.61 4.65
C VAL A 182 -10.55 -0.63 5.22
N TYR A 183 -11.76 -0.93 4.75
CA TYR A 183 -12.62 -1.98 5.31
C TYR A 183 -13.08 -2.99 4.24
N PRO A 184 -12.22 -3.92 3.78
CA PRO A 184 -12.60 -4.99 2.87
C PRO A 184 -13.54 -6.01 3.55
N LYS A 185 -14.60 -6.43 2.84
CA LYS A 185 -15.76 -7.13 3.41
C LYS A 185 -15.89 -8.55 2.88
N THR A 186 -16.51 -9.42 3.65
CA THR A 186 -16.75 -10.82 3.28
C THR A 186 -18.07 -11.27 3.87
N LEU A 187 -18.82 -12.09 3.12
CA LEU A 187 -20.01 -12.74 3.67
C LEU A 187 -19.61 -13.80 4.68
N LYS A 188 -20.37 -13.86 5.78
CA LYS A 188 -20.30 -14.99 6.69
C LYS A 188 -20.54 -16.28 5.89
N PRO A 189 -19.65 -17.28 5.96
CA PRO A 189 -19.94 -18.58 5.38
C PRO A 189 -21.25 -19.09 5.99
N ALA A 190 -22.22 -19.45 5.14
CA ALA A 190 -23.46 -20.05 5.61
C ALA A 190 -23.12 -21.21 6.55
N HIS A 191 -23.68 -21.22 7.76
CA HIS A 191 -23.51 -22.35 8.66
C HIS A 191 -24.02 -23.59 7.92
N ARG A 192 -23.12 -24.49 7.52
CA ARG A 192 -23.48 -25.73 6.82
C ARG A 192 -24.47 -26.46 7.71
N LYS A 193 -25.78 -26.37 7.42
CA LYS A 193 -26.80 -27.14 8.15
C LYS A 193 -26.34 -28.59 8.06
N SER A 194 -25.96 -29.17 9.19
CA SER A 194 -25.67 -30.58 9.27
C SER A 194 -26.90 -31.31 8.75
N LYS A 195 -26.77 -31.92 7.57
CA LYS A 195 -27.79 -32.80 7.03
C LYS A 195 -27.91 -33.92 8.06
N LYS A 196 -28.93 -33.87 8.92
CA LYS A 196 -29.26 -34.98 9.83
C LYS A 196 -29.41 -36.21 8.95
N MET A 197 -28.42 -37.10 8.97
CA MET A 197 -28.57 -38.44 8.43
C MET A 197 -29.66 -39.11 9.26
N SER A 198 -30.81 -39.38 8.62
CA SER A 198 -31.83 -40.26 9.20
C SER A 198 -31.18 -41.63 9.41
N PRO A 199 -31.18 -42.19 10.63
CA PRO A 199 -30.82 -43.58 10.79
C PRO A 199 -31.88 -44.42 10.06
N ARG A 200 -31.41 -45.38 9.26
CA ARG A 200 -32.21 -46.52 8.80
C ARG A 200 -32.05 -47.64 9.81
#